data_AF-A0A4Q5YE33-F1
#
_entry.id   AF-A0A4Q5YE33-F1
#
_cell.length_a   1.000
_cell.length_b   1.000
_cell.length_c   1.000
_cell.angle_alpha   90.00
_cell.angle_beta   90.00
_cell.angle_gamma   90.00
#
_symmetry.space_group_name_H-M   'P 1'
#
loop_
_entity.id
_entity.type
_entity.pdbx_description
1 polymer ?
#
loop_
_entity_poly.entity_id
_entity_poly.type
_entity_poly.pdbx_seq_one_letter_code
_entity_poly.pdbx_strand_id
1 'polypeptide(L)'
;YANMILQEGWLADAANQAYENLKRIRFREGAKFFQLHVIPVKNYTHKSKYVIPIKPSPNLPDIQSIYWYASTCFFEGTVLSEGRGTAKPFQYIGHPTMPKNMFAFTPKATDGAPNPKHKGKVCYGFNLSGTPEQVLKKIDNKVQIKYLIDAYKAFPDKENFFNKGIDRLAGTDELAKQVKEGKSEAEIRKSWEPKLTAFKKIRKQYLLYPDFE
;
A
#
# COMPACT_ATOMS: atom_id res chain seq x y z
N TYR A 1 8.05 7.98 -12.29
CA TYR A 1 8.73 7.45 -11.08
C TYR A 1 10.22 7.21 -11.32
N ALA A 2 10.63 6.43 -12.34
CA ALA A 2 12.05 6.16 -12.62
C ALA A 2 12.92 7.43 -12.77
N ASN A 3 12.49 8.41 -13.58
CA ASN A 3 13.19 9.70 -13.70
C ASN A 3 13.32 10.45 -12.36
N MET A 4 12.29 10.39 -11.51
CA MET A 4 12.32 11.03 -10.19
C MET A 4 13.34 10.36 -9.27
N ILE A 5 13.34 9.03 -9.17
CA ILE A 5 14.35 8.31 -8.36
C ILE A 5 15.78 8.69 -8.79
N LEU A 6 16.02 8.70 -10.10
CA LEU A 6 17.32 8.96 -10.68
C LEU A 6 17.77 10.41 -10.46
N GLN A 7 16.87 11.38 -10.66
CA GLN A 7 17.18 12.81 -10.60
C GLN A 7 17.18 13.38 -9.19
N GLU A 8 16.40 12.81 -8.28
CA GLU A 8 16.37 13.21 -6.86
C GLU A 8 17.45 12.50 -6.03
N GLY A 9 18.30 11.67 -6.66
CA GLY A 9 19.43 11.02 -6.00
C GLY A 9 19.03 9.93 -5.00
N TRP A 10 17.90 9.24 -5.21
CA TRP A 10 17.38 8.22 -4.28
C TRP A 10 17.94 6.82 -4.50
N LEU A 11 18.96 6.67 -5.35
CA LEU A 11 19.71 5.42 -5.51
C LEU A 11 20.91 5.38 -4.57
N ALA A 12 21.64 4.27 -4.58
CA ALA A 12 22.94 4.18 -3.90
C ALA A 12 23.96 5.16 -4.51
N ASP A 13 24.93 5.61 -3.72
CA ASP A 13 25.92 6.62 -4.12
C ASP A 13 26.64 6.27 -5.43
N ALA A 14 27.05 5.01 -5.60
CA ALA A 14 27.67 4.54 -6.84
C ALA A 14 26.77 4.72 -8.07
N ALA A 15 25.46 4.48 -7.91
CA ALA A 15 24.48 4.63 -8.99
C ALA A 15 24.19 6.11 -9.29
N ASN A 16 24.08 6.94 -8.25
CA ASN A 16 23.93 8.39 -8.41
C ASN A 16 25.18 9.00 -9.09
N GLN A 17 26.39 8.59 -8.69
CA GLN A 17 27.64 9.03 -9.31
C GLN A 17 27.74 8.59 -10.77
N ALA A 18 27.34 7.34 -11.08
CA ALA A 18 27.26 6.87 -12.46
C ALA A 18 26.30 7.74 -13.30
N TYR A 19 25.15 8.14 -12.73
CA TYR A 19 24.22 9.04 -13.39
C TYR A 19 24.80 10.44 -13.63
N GLU A 20 25.47 11.04 -12.64
CA GLU A 20 26.14 12.34 -12.82
C GLU A 20 27.24 12.30 -13.88
N ASN A 21 27.99 11.20 -13.94
CA ASN A 21 28.99 10.99 -14.98
C ASN A 21 28.35 10.89 -16.37
N LEU A 22 27.23 10.16 -16.51
CA LEU A 22 26.49 10.04 -17.77
C LEU A 22 26.06 11.41 -18.33
N LYS A 23 25.71 12.38 -17.48
CA LYS A 23 25.34 13.74 -17.93
C LYS A 23 26.49 14.50 -18.60
N ARG A 24 27.75 14.11 -18.32
CA ARG A 24 28.96 14.80 -18.80
C ARG A 24 29.67 14.05 -19.93
N ILE A 25 29.32 12.79 -20.14
CA ILE A 25 29.95 11.94 -21.17
C ILE A 25 29.47 12.37 -22.56
N ARG A 26 30.42 12.64 -23.46
CA ARG A 26 30.15 12.64 -24.91
C ARG A 26 30.26 11.21 -25.41
N PHE A 27 29.15 10.65 -25.86
CA PHE A 27 29.10 9.30 -26.42
C PHE A 27 29.82 9.25 -27.77
N ARG A 28 30.76 8.31 -27.93
CA ARG A 28 31.35 8.01 -29.24
C ARG A 28 30.29 7.38 -30.14
N GLU A 29 30.47 7.50 -31.45
CA GLU A 29 29.65 6.80 -32.43
C GLU A 29 29.63 5.29 -32.11
N GLY A 30 28.44 4.69 -32.05
CA GLY A 30 28.23 3.29 -31.66
C GLY A 30 28.20 2.99 -30.16
N ALA A 31 28.35 3.98 -29.27
CA ALA A 31 28.23 3.76 -27.84
C ALA A 31 26.81 3.36 -27.42
N LYS A 32 26.69 2.37 -26.53
CA LYS A 32 25.43 1.96 -25.91
C LYS A 32 25.20 2.78 -24.64
N PHE A 33 24.08 3.48 -24.57
CA PHE A 33 23.65 4.23 -23.38
C PHE A 33 22.21 3.89 -23.01
N PHE A 34 21.83 4.13 -21.76
CA PHE A 34 20.46 3.96 -21.30
C PHE A 34 19.67 5.24 -21.55
N GLN A 35 18.59 5.13 -22.32
CA GLN A 35 17.61 6.20 -22.51
C GLN A 35 16.24 5.73 -22.05
N LEU A 36 15.56 6.50 -21.21
CA LEU A 36 14.17 6.28 -20.86
C LEU A 36 13.27 7.15 -21.73
N HIS A 37 12.56 6.54 -22.67
CA HIS A 37 11.47 7.17 -23.39
C HIS A 37 10.13 6.66 -22.83
N VAL A 38 9.24 7.58 -22.44
CA VAL A 38 7.92 7.25 -21.91
C VAL A 38 6.87 7.65 -22.93
N ILE A 39 6.02 6.71 -23.33
CA ILE A 39 4.87 6.96 -24.20
C ILE A 39 3.64 7.20 -23.31
N PRO A 40 3.13 8.44 -23.17
CA PRO A 40 1.98 8.73 -22.32
C PRO A 40 0.69 8.14 -22.91
N VAL A 41 -0.20 7.67 -22.04
CA VAL A 41 -1.54 7.26 -22.47
C VAL A 41 -2.42 8.49 -22.72
N LYS A 42 -3.35 8.39 -23.66
CA LYS A 42 -4.35 9.45 -23.90
C LYS A 42 -5.49 9.35 -22.89
N ASN A 43 -6.21 10.46 -22.68
CA ASN A 43 -7.45 10.54 -21.88
C ASN A 43 -7.30 10.08 -20.41
N TYR A 44 -6.12 10.29 -19.82
CA TYR A 44 -5.84 9.96 -18.43
C TYR A 44 -5.43 11.21 -17.64
N THR A 45 -5.98 11.34 -16.44
CA THR A 45 -5.55 12.33 -15.44
C THR A 45 -5.39 11.63 -14.09
N HIS A 46 -4.78 12.30 -13.11
CA HIS A 46 -4.72 11.73 -11.77
C HIS A 46 -6.08 11.63 -11.04
N LYS A 47 -7.17 12.14 -11.64
CA LYS A 47 -8.55 11.95 -11.16
C LYS A 47 -9.21 10.70 -11.76
N SER A 48 -8.66 10.14 -12.83
CA SER A 48 -9.21 8.97 -13.52
C SER A 48 -9.25 7.74 -12.60
N LYS A 49 -10.40 7.05 -12.56
CA LYS A 49 -10.60 5.80 -11.81
C LYS A 49 -10.57 4.60 -12.77
N TYR A 50 -9.39 4.34 -13.33
CA TYR A 50 -9.19 3.25 -14.29
C TYR A 50 -9.41 1.88 -13.64
N VAL A 51 -10.28 1.06 -14.22
CA VAL A 51 -10.52 -0.32 -13.80
C VAL A 51 -9.66 -1.24 -14.65
N ILE A 52 -8.77 -2.00 -14.01
CA ILE A 52 -7.84 -2.87 -14.71
C ILE A 52 -8.61 -4.11 -15.22
N PRO A 53 -8.54 -4.44 -16.54
CA PRO A 53 -9.30 -5.57 -17.11
C PRO A 53 -8.72 -6.94 -16.76
N ILE A 54 -7.44 -7.00 -16.38
CA ILE A 54 -6.73 -8.22 -16.02
C ILE A 54 -6.27 -8.06 -14.58
N LYS A 55 -6.60 -9.04 -13.72
CA LYS A 55 -6.16 -9.01 -12.32
C LYS A 55 -4.63 -8.94 -12.26
N PRO A 56 -4.04 -7.97 -11.55
CA PRO A 56 -2.58 -7.81 -11.48
C PRO A 56 -1.92 -8.87 -10.58
N SER A 57 -2.70 -9.54 -9.74
CA SER A 57 -2.23 -10.59 -8.83
C SER A 57 -3.38 -11.56 -8.51
N PRO A 58 -3.09 -12.84 -8.22
CA PRO A 58 -4.11 -13.78 -7.74
C PRO A 58 -4.94 -13.27 -6.55
N ASN A 59 -4.34 -12.49 -5.64
CA ASN A 59 -5.03 -11.92 -4.47
C ASN A 59 -5.49 -10.47 -4.66
N LEU A 60 -5.39 -9.91 -5.87
CA LEU A 60 -6.02 -8.64 -6.25
C LEU A 60 -7.04 -8.91 -7.35
N PRO A 61 -8.13 -9.66 -7.04
CA PRO A 61 -9.04 -10.16 -8.06
C PRO A 61 -9.95 -9.08 -8.65
N ASP A 62 -10.23 -8.01 -7.90
CA ASP A 62 -11.16 -6.96 -8.29
C ASP A 62 -10.66 -5.56 -7.89
N ILE A 63 -11.36 -4.53 -8.36
CA ILE A 63 -10.99 -3.13 -8.10
C ILE A 63 -11.14 -2.75 -6.62
N GLN A 64 -12.05 -3.40 -5.90
CA GLN A 64 -12.24 -3.20 -4.47
C GLN A 64 -11.00 -3.62 -3.68
N SER A 65 -10.43 -4.80 -3.97
CA SER A 65 -9.16 -5.23 -3.39
C SER A 65 -8.02 -4.29 -3.72
N ILE A 66 -7.98 -3.76 -4.95
CA ILE A 66 -6.96 -2.77 -5.38
C ILE A 66 -7.10 -1.46 -4.58
N TYR A 67 -8.31 -0.94 -4.43
CA TYR A 67 -8.56 0.27 -3.65
C TYR A 67 -8.21 0.08 -2.17
N TRP A 68 -8.54 -1.08 -1.60
CA TRP A 68 -8.23 -1.39 -0.21
C TRP A 68 -6.74 -1.67 0.04
N TYR A 69 -5.99 -2.12 -0.97
CA TYR A 69 -4.63 -2.63 -0.83
C TYR A 69 -3.71 -1.72 -0.01
N ALA A 70 -3.70 -0.41 -0.30
CA ALA A 70 -2.85 0.55 0.42
C ALA A 70 -3.18 0.66 1.93
N SER A 71 -4.38 0.28 2.35
CA SER A 71 -4.82 0.27 3.75
C SER A 71 -4.68 -1.11 4.38
N THR A 72 -5.10 -2.16 3.67
CA THR A 72 -5.18 -3.52 4.22
C THR A 72 -3.87 -4.30 4.10
N CYS A 73 -2.95 -3.91 3.22
CA CYS A 73 -1.64 -4.55 3.12
C CYS A 73 -0.81 -4.37 4.41
N PHE A 74 -1.08 -3.35 5.24
CA PHE A 74 -0.45 -3.23 6.56
C PHE A 74 -0.74 -4.42 7.48
N PHE A 75 -1.86 -5.12 7.29
CA PHE A 75 -2.17 -6.31 8.09
C PHE A 75 -1.25 -7.49 7.79
N GLU A 76 -0.51 -7.49 6.68
CA GLU A 76 0.60 -8.43 6.47
C GLU A 76 1.65 -8.29 7.59
N GLY A 77 1.89 -7.06 8.05
CA GLY A 77 2.72 -6.68 9.18
C GLY A 77 2.10 -6.93 10.57
N THR A 78 0.96 -7.60 10.64
CA THR A 78 0.27 -7.92 11.91
C THR A 78 0.01 -9.42 12.03
N VAL A 79 -0.53 -9.87 13.16
CA VAL A 79 -1.02 -11.26 13.32
C VAL A 79 -2.37 -11.50 12.64
N LEU A 80 -3.13 -10.46 12.27
CA LEU A 80 -4.42 -10.63 11.60
C LEU A 80 -4.23 -11.11 10.15
N SER A 81 -5.20 -11.89 9.67
CA SER A 81 -5.39 -12.20 8.25
C SER A 81 -5.98 -10.99 7.54
N GLU A 82 -5.38 -10.64 6.41
CA GLU A 82 -5.86 -9.67 5.43
C GLU A 82 -6.82 -10.29 4.40
N GLY A 83 -7.43 -11.44 4.71
CA GLY A 83 -8.46 -12.07 3.88
C GLY A 83 -7.93 -12.95 2.75
N ARG A 84 -6.61 -13.13 2.62
CA ARG A 84 -6.05 -14.15 1.71
C ARG A 84 -6.60 -15.53 2.06
N GLY A 85 -6.82 -16.34 1.03
CA GLY A 85 -7.49 -17.64 1.18
C GLY A 85 -9.02 -17.56 1.25
N THR A 86 -9.61 -16.42 0.94
CA THR A 86 -11.08 -16.25 0.85
C THR A 86 -11.47 -15.74 -0.54
N ALA A 87 -12.77 -15.58 -0.79
CA ALA A 87 -13.27 -14.96 -2.01
C ALA A 87 -12.98 -13.45 -2.11
N LYS A 88 -12.58 -12.80 -1.00
CA LYS A 88 -12.41 -11.33 -0.91
C LYS A 88 -11.09 -10.94 -0.23
N PRO A 89 -9.93 -11.34 -0.78
CA PRO A 89 -8.62 -10.94 -0.27
C PRO A 89 -8.47 -9.42 -0.25
N PHE A 90 -7.82 -8.90 0.79
CA PHE A 90 -7.68 -7.47 1.08
C PHE A 90 -8.99 -6.72 1.33
N GLN A 91 -10.13 -7.40 1.42
CA GLN A 91 -11.41 -6.79 1.83
C GLN A 91 -11.89 -7.34 3.18
N TYR A 92 -11.33 -8.45 3.64
CA TYR A 92 -11.56 -9.00 4.98
C TYR A 92 -10.33 -8.81 5.86
N ILE A 93 -10.55 -8.51 7.14
CA ILE A 93 -9.50 -8.40 8.15
C ILE A 93 -9.95 -9.16 9.39
N GLY A 94 -9.12 -10.02 9.97
CA GLY A 94 -9.51 -10.69 11.22
C GLY A 94 -8.52 -11.69 11.79
N HIS A 95 -8.81 -12.16 12.99
CA HIS A 95 -8.03 -13.18 13.70
C HIS A 95 -8.98 -14.09 14.51
N PRO A 96 -8.63 -15.35 14.80
CA PRO A 96 -9.48 -16.25 15.60
C PRO A 96 -9.82 -15.77 17.01
N THR A 97 -9.01 -14.88 17.59
CA THR A 97 -9.17 -14.33 18.96
C THR A 97 -9.86 -12.96 18.98
N MET A 98 -10.26 -12.42 17.83
CA MET A 98 -11.07 -11.19 17.79
C MET A 98 -12.48 -11.45 18.36
N PRO A 99 -13.19 -10.40 18.81
CA PRO A 99 -14.54 -10.55 19.36
C PRO A 99 -15.50 -11.32 18.43
N LYS A 100 -16.16 -12.36 18.96
CA LYS A 100 -16.97 -13.31 18.17
C LYS A 100 -18.25 -12.72 17.58
N ASN A 101 -18.69 -11.55 18.06
CA ASN A 101 -19.82 -10.80 17.52
C ASN A 101 -19.47 -10.02 16.24
N MET A 102 -18.21 -10.01 15.82
CA MET A 102 -17.77 -9.41 14.56
C MET A 102 -18.01 -10.36 13.37
N PHE A 103 -17.80 -9.84 12.16
CA PHE A 103 -17.94 -10.63 10.93
C PHE A 103 -16.98 -11.82 10.92
N ALA A 104 -17.49 -13.00 10.59
CA ALA A 104 -16.72 -14.24 10.56
C ALA A 104 -16.32 -14.65 9.13
N PHE A 105 -15.10 -15.15 8.96
CA PHE A 105 -14.63 -15.77 7.72
C PHE A 105 -13.60 -16.87 8.02
N THR A 106 -13.30 -17.73 7.04
CA THR A 106 -12.33 -18.82 7.21
C THR A 106 -11.40 -18.88 6.01
N PRO A 107 -10.12 -18.50 6.16
CA PRO A 107 -9.11 -18.67 5.13
C PRO A 107 -8.90 -20.15 4.76
N LYS A 108 -8.85 -20.46 3.48
CA LYS A 108 -8.51 -21.78 2.91
C LYS A 108 -7.35 -21.64 1.93
N ALA A 109 -6.66 -22.74 1.65
CA ALA A 109 -5.63 -22.73 0.62
C ALA A 109 -6.25 -22.39 -0.76
N THR A 110 -5.59 -21.53 -1.51
CA THR A 110 -5.90 -21.20 -2.91
C THR A 110 -4.61 -21.12 -3.70
N ASP A 111 -4.68 -21.12 -5.04
CA ASP A 111 -3.47 -20.97 -5.88
C ASP A 111 -2.69 -19.70 -5.58
N GLY A 112 -3.40 -18.62 -5.25
CA GLY A 112 -2.81 -17.34 -4.86
C GLY A 112 -2.28 -17.30 -3.43
N ALA A 113 -2.74 -18.20 -2.56
CA ALA A 113 -2.40 -18.23 -1.15
C ALA A 113 -2.48 -19.68 -0.63
N PRO A 114 -1.47 -20.52 -0.88
CA PRO A 114 -1.49 -21.93 -0.45
C PRO A 114 -1.40 -22.07 1.08
N ASN A 115 -0.77 -21.10 1.74
CA ASN A 115 -0.58 -21.04 3.19
C ASN A 115 -0.99 -19.67 3.75
N PRO A 116 -2.29 -19.29 3.68
CA PRO A 116 -2.76 -18.03 4.23
C PRO A 116 -2.71 -18.06 5.75
N LYS A 117 -2.62 -16.87 6.36
CA LYS A 117 -2.74 -16.72 7.82
C LYS A 117 -4.06 -17.34 8.29
N HIS A 118 -3.99 -18.11 9.38
CA HIS A 118 -5.13 -18.77 10.00
C HIS A 118 -5.87 -19.75 9.09
N LYS A 119 -5.15 -20.41 8.15
CA LYS A 119 -5.70 -21.47 7.29
C LYS A 119 -6.54 -22.47 8.11
N GLY A 120 -7.80 -22.65 7.73
CA GLY A 120 -8.75 -23.58 8.35
C GLY A 120 -9.36 -23.12 9.68
N LYS A 121 -8.99 -21.94 10.20
CA LYS A 121 -9.52 -21.40 11.46
C LYS A 121 -10.53 -20.29 11.18
N VAL A 122 -11.63 -20.26 11.93
CA VAL A 122 -12.59 -19.15 11.87
C VAL A 122 -11.91 -17.90 12.43
N CYS A 123 -11.88 -16.84 11.64
CA CYS A 123 -11.44 -15.50 12.02
C CYS A 123 -12.65 -14.60 12.20
N TYR A 124 -12.58 -13.68 13.17
CA TYR A 124 -13.56 -12.62 13.37
C TYR A 124 -12.92 -11.26 13.08
N GLY A 125 -13.67 -10.31 12.56
CA GLY A 125 -13.19 -8.95 12.32
C GLY A 125 -14.03 -8.13 11.36
N PHE A 126 -13.37 -7.44 10.42
CA PHE A 126 -14.00 -6.45 9.55
C PHE A 126 -14.30 -7.03 8.17
N ASN A 127 -15.51 -6.74 7.67
CA ASN A 127 -15.87 -6.90 6.27
C ASN A 127 -15.90 -5.52 5.58
N LEU A 128 -14.90 -5.26 4.74
CA LEU A 128 -14.76 -4.00 4.01
C LEU A 128 -15.30 -4.08 2.57
N SER A 129 -15.86 -5.23 2.17
CA SER A 129 -16.40 -5.42 0.82
C SER A 129 -17.62 -4.53 0.53
N GLY A 130 -17.98 -4.45 -0.74
CA GLY A 130 -19.10 -3.67 -1.26
C GLY A 130 -19.01 -3.52 -2.78
N THR A 131 -19.90 -2.71 -3.35
CA THR A 131 -19.75 -2.28 -4.76
C THR A 131 -18.49 -1.41 -4.92
N PRO A 132 -17.94 -1.27 -6.14
CA PRO A 132 -16.82 -0.37 -6.40
C PRO A 132 -17.04 1.05 -5.87
N GLU A 133 -18.25 1.60 -6.01
CA GLU A 133 -18.63 2.94 -5.58
C GLU A 133 -18.67 3.05 -4.05
N GLN A 134 -19.24 2.05 -3.39
CA GLN A 134 -19.28 1.99 -1.93
C GLN A 134 -17.87 1.90 -1.35
N VAL A 135 -17.00 1.07 -1.94
CA VAL A 135 -15.61 0.95 -1.52
C VAL A 135 -14.84 2.25 -1.77
N LEU A 136 -14.98 2.85 -2.96
CA LEU A 136 -14.31 4.11 -3.26
C LEU A 136 -14.72 5.23 -2.30
N LYS A 137 -16.01 5.30 -1.91
CA LYS A 137 -16.50 6.22 -0.90
C LYS A 137 -15.88 5.95 0.48
N LYS A 138 -15.76 4.67 0.89
CA LYS A 138 -15.11 4.29 2.16
C LYS A 138 -13.61 4.60 2.18
N ILE A 139 -12.95 4.56 1.02
CA ILE A 139 -11.53 4.88 0.88
C ILE A 139 -11.27 6.38 0.98
N ASP A 140 -12.21 7.22 0.55
CA ASP A 140 -12.12 8.69 0.68
C ASP A 140 -10.78 9.27 0.16
N ASN A 141 -10.25 8.68 -0.92
CA ASN A 141 -8.94 8.99 -1.50
C ASN A 141 -7.77 9.01 -0.48
N LYS A 142 -7.87 8.23 0.60
CA LYS A 142 -6.87 8.15 1.68
C LYS A 142 -6.57 6.71 2.02
N VAL A 143 -5.36 6.48 2.55
CA VAL A 143 -5.06 5.26 3.29
C VAL A 143 -5.89 5.26 4.57
N GLN A 144 -6.70 4.22 4.79
CA GLN A 144 -7.67 4.10 5.88
C GLN A 144 -7.04 3.44 7.11
N ILE A 145 -6.15 4.16 7.80
CA ILE A 145 -5.46 3.65 9.00
C ILE A 145 -6.37 3.41 10.21
N LYS A 146 -7.60 3.95 10.19
CA LYS A 146 -8.60 3.69 11.23
C LYS A 146 -8.80 2.19 11.50
N TYR A 147 -8.79 1.35 10.46
CA TYR A 147 -8.97 -0.10 10.63
C TYR A 147 -7.80 -0.75 11.36
N LEU A 148 -6.57 -0.25 11.13
CA LEU A 148 -5.39 -0.73 11.86
C LEU A 148 -5.46 -0.34 13.33
N ILE A 149 -5.87 0.90 13.62
CA ILE A 149 -6.06 1.42 14.98
C ILE A 149 -7.17 0.65 15.70
N ASP A 150 -8.32 0.47 15.06
CA ASP A 150 -9.49 -0.24 15.63
C ASP A 150 -9.17 -1.72 15.84
N ALA A 151 -8.49 -2.36 14.89
CA ALA A 151 -8.01 -3.74 15.05
C ALA A 151 -7.04 -3.87 16.21
N TYR A 152 -6.06 -2.95 16.33
CA TYR A 152 -5.13 -2.95 17.47
C TYR A 152 -5.89 -2.79 18.78
N LYS A 153 -6.88 -1.89 18.87
CA LYS A 153 -7.72 -1.69 20.07
C LYS A 153 -8.58 -2.91 20.42
N ALA A 154 -9.14 -3.60 19.44
CA ALA A 154 -10.00 -4.77 19.66
C ALA A 154 -9.22 -6.06 19.94
N PHE A 155 -7.96 -6.16 19.47
CA PHE A 155 -7.18 -7.39 19.60
C PHE A 155 -6.70 -7.61 21.05
N PRO A 156 -6.88 -8.78 21.67
CA PRO A 156 -6.58 -8.97 23.09
C PRO A 156 -5.09 -8.88 23.43
N ASP A 157 -4.20 -9.36 22.56
CA ASP A 157 -2.76 -9.45 22.80
C ASP A 157 -2.01 -8.28 22.12
N LYS A 158 -1.88 -7.16 22.83
CA LYS A 158 -1.25 -5.95 22.29
C LYS A 158 0.23 -6.14 21.97
N GLU A 159 0.93 -6.94 22.77
CA GLU A 159 2.37 -7.14 22.67
C GLU A 159 2.74 -7.82 21.34
N ASN A 160 1.94 -8.81 20.93
CA ASN A 160 2.21 -9.59 19.72
C ASN A 160 1.41 -9.12 18.49
N PHE A 161 0.68 -8.01 18.55
CA PHE A 161 -0.17 -7.58 17.43
C PHE A 161 0.64 -7.32 16.14
N PHE A 162 1.76 -6.60 16.25
CA PHE A 162 2.63 -6.25 15.14
C PHE A 162 3.77 -7.27 15.00
N ASN A 163 4.06 -7.69 13.77
CA ASN A 163 5.24 -8.47 13.43
C ASN A 163 6.32 -7.57 12.78
N LYS A 164 7.51 -8.11 12.53
CA LYS A 164 8.66 -7.36 11.96
C LYS A 164 8.41 -6.75 10.57
N GLY A 165 7.32 -7.13 9.90
CA GLY A 165 6.96 -6.65 8.57
C GLY A 165 6.33 -5.26 8.54
N ILE A 166 5.72 -4.78 9.64
CA ILE A 166 4.99 -3.50 9.62
C ILE A 166 5.90 -2.32 9.28
N ASP A 167 7.10 -2.27 9.88
CA ASP A 167 8.02 -1.14 9.68
C ASP A 167 8.51 -1.07 8.23
N ARG A 168 8.74 -2.25 7.61
CA ARG A 168 9.10 -2.34 6.19
C ARG A 168 7.95 -1.86 5.28
N LEU A 169 6.71 -2.19 5.63
CA LEU A 169 5.53 -1.79 4.86
C LEU A 169 5.25 -0.28 5.02
N ALA A 170 5.43 0.26 6.22
CA ALA A 170 5.24 1.68 6.52
C ALA A 170 6.43 2.56 6.12
N GLY A 171 7.61 1.96 5.90
CA GLY A 171 8.86 2.65 5.61
C GLY A 171 9.53 3.28 6.84
N THR A 172 9.03 3.00 8.04
CA THR A 172 9.51 3.51 9.33
C THR A 172 8.83 2.74 10.48
N ASP A 173 9.41 2.76 11.67
CA ASP A 173 8.80 2.19 12.88
C ASP A 173 7.74 3.10 13.53
N GLU A 174 7.62 4.33 13.02
CA GLU A 174 6.81 5.39 13.63
C GLU A 174 5.32 5.05 13.67
N LEU A 175 4.76 4.44 12.61
CA LEU A 175 3.33 4.08 12.57
C LEU A 175 2.98 3.08 13.67
N ALA A 176 3.78 2.01 13.82
CA ALA A 176 3.53 0.99 14.83
C ALA A 176 3.68 1.57 16.25
N LYS A 177 4.68 2.44 16.48
CA LYS A 177 4.86 3.15 17.75
C LYS A 177 3.66 4.04 18.09
N GLN A 178 3.23 4.89 17.16
CA GLN A 178 2.10 5.81 17.37
C GLN A 178 0.80 5.05 17.66
N VAL A 179 0.54 3.93 16.98
CA VAL A 179 -0.61 3.07 17.28
C VAL A 179 -0.52 2.47 18.69
N LYS A 180 0.66 1.98 19.09
CA LYS A 180 0.89 1.43 20.44
C LYS A 180 0.72 2.47 21.54
N GLU A 181 1.16 3.70 21.29
CA GLU A 181 1.02 4.86 22.19
C GLU A 181 -0.42 5.40 22.26
N GLY A 182 -1.34 4.88 21.44
CA GLY A 182 -2.74 5.32 21.42
C GLY A 182 -2.96 6.67 20.76
N LYS A 183 -2.04 7.12 19.88
CA LYS A 183 -2.21 8.33 19.09
C LYS A 183 -3.49 8.27 18.25
N SER A 184 -4.18 9.39 18.18
CA SER A 184 -5.35 9.53 17.31
C SER A 184 -4.96 9.48 15.83
N GLU A 185 -5.90 9.13 14.96
CA GLU A 185 -5.69 9.17 13.51
C GLU A 185 -5.24 10.56 13.03
N ALA A 186 -5.76 11.63 13.63
CA ALA A 186 -5.39 13.00 13.30
C ALA A 186 -3.92 13.29 13.64
N GLU A 187 -3.43 12.84 14.80
CA GLU A 187 -2.02 12.99 15.18
C GLU A 187 -1.09 12.21 14.25
N ILE A 188 -1.44 10.97 13.91
CA ILE A 188 -0.65 10.14 12.98
C ILE A 188 -0.59 10.79 11.60
N ARG A 189 -1.71 11.29 11.07
CA ARG A 189 -1.70 11.98 9.77
C ARG A 189 -0.87 13.25 9.81
N LYS A 190 -0.97 14.03 10.90
CA LYS A 190 -0.21 15.26 11.07
C LYS A 190 1.31 15.02 11.06
N SER A 191 1.79 13.89 11.57
CA SER A 191 3.23 13.55 11.52
C SER A 191 3.74 13.31 10.09
N TRP A 192 2.86 12.93 9.15
CA TRP A 192 3.21 12.67 7.75
C TRP A 192 3.22 13.93 6.89
N GLU A 193 2.41 14.94 7.23
CA GLU A 193 2.19 16.16 6.43
C GLU A 193 3.48 16.87 5.98
N PRO A 194 4.54 17.01 6.80
CA PRO A 194 5.78 17.63 6.34
C PRO A 194 6.43 16.88 5.16
N LYS A 195 6.53 15.54 5.25
CA LYS A 195 7.13 14.71 4.20
C LYS A 195 6.20 14.61 2.99
N LEU A 196 4.89 14.56 3.18
CA LEU A 196 3.91 14.60 2.09
C LEU A 196 3.98 15.93 1.32
N THR A 197 4.08 17.05 2.02
CA THR A 197 4.21 18.38 1.41
C THR A 197 5.51 18.51 0.62
N ALA A 198 6.63 18.04 1.19
CA ALA A 198 7.90 17.98 0.47
C ALA A 198 7.80 17.12 -0.80
N PHE A 199 7.24 15.92 -0.70
CA PHE A 199 7.07 15.02 -1.83
C PHE A 199 6.14 15.57 -2.92
N LYS A 200 5.07 16.29 -2.55
CA LYS A 200 4.18 16.96 -3.50
C LYS A 200 4.90 18.03 -4.34
N LYS A 201 5.89 18.73 -3.77
CA LYS A 201 6.74 19.66 -4.52
C LYS A 201 7.65 18.90 -5.49
N ILE A 202 8.29 17.84 -5.02
CA ILE A 202 9.19 17.00 -5.83
C ILE A 202 8.45 16.41 -7.04
N ARG A 203 7.32 15.73 -6.80
CA ARG A 203 6.60 14.99 -7.86
C ARG A 203 6.11 15.87 -9.01
N LYS A 204 5.84 17.18 -8.76
CA LYS A 204 5.33 18.12 -9.77
C LYS A 204 6.26 18.25 -10.97
N GLN A 205 7.57 18.10 -10.76
CA GLN A 205 8.58 18.13 -11.81
C GLN A 205 8.50 16.93 -12.77
N TYR A 206 7.81 15.85 -12.35
CA TYR A 206 7.81 14.56 -13.04
C TYR A 206 6.41 14.09 -13.47
N LEU A 207 5.37 14.93 -13.32
CA LEU A 207 4.01 14.58 -13.74
C LEU A 207 3.92 14.56 -15.26
N LEU A 208 3.31 13.51 -15.80
CA LEU A 208 3.00 13.38 -17.24
C LEU A 208 1.55 13.72 -17.56
N TYR A 209 0.72 13.91 -16.54
CA TYR A 209 -0.72 14.10 -16.64
C TYR A 209 -1.15 15.23 -15.70
N PRO A 210 -2.31 15.88 -15.93
CA PRO A 210 -2.85 16.88 -15.04
C PRO A 210 -2.92 16.38 -13.59
N ASP A 211 -2.41 17.19 -12.67
CA ASP A 211 -2.43 16.89 -11.24
C ASP A 211 -3.88 16.89 -10.72
N PHE A 212 -4.09 16.28 -9.55
CA PHE A 212 -5.38 16.27 -8.86
C PHE A 212 -5.56 17.43 -7.89
N GLU A 213 -4.47 18.11 -7.54
CA GLU A 213 -4.41 19.29 -6.67
C GLU A 213 -4.72 20.59 -7.40
#